data_AF-A0AAE3GU82-F1
#
_entry.id   AF-A0AAE3GU82-F1
#
_cell.length_a   1.000
_cell.length_b   1.000
_cell.length_c   1.000
_cell.angle_alpha   90.00
_cell.angle_beta   90.00
_cell.angle_gamma   90.00
#
_symmetry.space_group_name_H-M   'P 1'
#
loop_
_entity.id
_entity.type
_entity.pdbx_description
1 polymer ?
#
loop_
_entity_poly.entity_id
_entity_poly.type
_entity_poly.pdbx_seq_one_letter_code
_entity_poly.pdbx_strand_id
1 'polypeptide(L)'
;MNRLKKIFLFLRNSFSDSSFLHNIESIETIVSKILSLVMVVVILVAVFDLIIILSQQLFVSPLGFFNKNLFEFFGLFLNVLIALEILENITAYLRKHVVQVELVIVTSLIAVARKIIILDLKKTEGIDIIGLALAVFSLSLSYWIIRKSNEKNSD
;
A
#
# COMPACT_ATOMS: atom_id res chain seq x y z
N MET A 1 -14.77 25.75 50.48
CA MET A 1 -14.12 24.61 49.80
C MET A 1 -14.44 24.49 48.28
N ASN A 2 -14.84 25.56 47.58
CA ASN A 2 -15.28 25.48 46.16
C ASN A 2 -14.54 26.38 45.14
N ARG A 3 -13.55 27.19 45.55
CA ARG A 3 -12.79 28.03 44.61
C ARG A 3 -11.50 27.39 44.07
N LEU A 4 -10.88 26.50 44.84
CA LEU A 4 -9.68 25.75 44.44
C LEU A 4 -9.95 24.71 43.33
N LYS A 5 -11.11 24.03 43.35
CA LYS A 5 -11.52 23.13 42.26
C LYS A 5 -11.76 23.84 40.93
N LYS A 6 -12.21 25.10 40.95
CA LYS A 6 -12.50 25.87 39.73
C LYS A 6 -11.23 26.32 39.01
N ILE A 7 -10.16 26.60 39.76
CA ILE A 7 -8.83 26.94 39.22
C ILE A 7 -8.15 25.70 38.63
N PHE A 8 -8.28 24.54 39.28
CA PHE A 8 -7.74 23.27 38.76
C PHE A 8 -8.45 22.77 37.49
N LEU A 9 -9.75 23.09 37.32
CA LEU A 9 -10.50 22.79 36.09
C LEU A 9 -10.22 23.77 34.95
N PHE A 10 -9.83 25.01 35.26
CA PHE A 10 -9.54 26.03 34.25
C PHE A 10 -8.14 25.85 33.62
N LEU A 11 -7.16 25.34 34.37
CA LEU A 11 -5.83 24.98 33.86
C LEU A 11 -5.82 23.73 32.95
N ARG A 12 -6.87 22.90 32.99
CA ARG A 12 -7.00 21.72 32.11
C ARG A 12 -7.57 22.04 30.72
N ASN A 13 -8.19 23.22 30.54
CA ASN A 13 -9.06 23.51 29.40
C ASN A 13 -8.55 24.61 28.45
N SER A 14 -7.25 24.95 28.47
CA SER A 14 -6.74 26.12 27.73
C SER A 14 -5.41 25.90 26.99
N PHE A 15 -5.25 24.73 26.36
CA PHE A 15 -4.23 24.53 25.33
C PHE A 15 -4.89 24.09 24.01
N SER A 16 -4.34 24.61 22.93
CA SER A 16 -4.87 24.77 21.58
C SER A 16 -5.01 23.48 20.76
N ASP A 17 -5.33 22.36 21.40
CA ASP A 17 -5.19 21.04 20.79
C ASP A 17 -6.11 20.85 19.58
N SER A 18 -7.34 21.36 19.61
CA SER A 18 -8.27 21.21 18.49
C SER A 18 -7.86 22.01 17.24
N SER A 19 -7.37 23.25 17.40
CA SER A 19 -6.93 24.08 16.27
C SER A 19 -5.61 23.59 15.67
N PHE A 20 -4.72 23.06 16.51
CA PHE A 20 -3.49 22.42 16.03
C PHE A 20 -3.81 21.15 15.22
N LEU A 21 -4.65 20.26 15.76
CA LEU A 21 -5.07 19.05 15.07
C LEU A 21 -5.76 19.34 13.73
N HIS A 22 -6.63 20.36 13.68
CA HIS A 22 -7.32 20.74 12.43
C HIS A 22 -6.36 21.26 11.34
N ASN A 23 -5.29 21.95 11.74
CA ASN A 23 -4.23 22.38 10.81
C ASN A 23 -3.44 21.18 10.28
N ILE A 24 -3.16 20.18 11.13
CA ILE A 24 -2.48 18.95 10.71
C ILE A 24 -3.34 18.16 9.72
N GLU A 25 -4.62 17.93 10.02
CA GLU A 25 -5.56 17.24 9.11
C GLU A 25 -5.66 17.93 7.74
N SER A 26 -5.64 19.26 7.73
CA SER A 26 -5.64 20.06 6.50
C SER A 26 -4.36 19.85 5.68
N ILE A 27 -3.20 19.87 6.34
CA ILE A 27 -1.90 19.61 5.70
C ILE A 27 -1.84 18.18 5.16
N GLU A 28 -2.26 17.18 5.95
CA GLU A 28 -2.31 15.78 5.53
C GLU A 28 -3.16 15.61 4.27
N THR A 29 -4.34 16.25 4.23
CA THR A 29 -5.22 16.21 3.06
C THR A 29 -4.56 16.84 1.81
N ILE A 30 -3.85 17.95 1.97
CA ILE A 30 -3.10 18.60 0.88
C ILE A 30 -2.00 17.67 0.37
N VAL A 31 -1.22 17.08 1.28
CA VAL A 31 -0.13 16.14 0.93
C VAL A 31 -0.68 14.93 0.20
N SER A 32 -1.78 14.32 0.68
CA SER A 32 -2.40 13.17 0.02
C SER A 32 -2.95 13.50 -1.37
N LYS A 33 -3.49 14.69 -1.58
CA LYS A 33 -3.94 15.14 -2.92
C LYS A 33 -2.77 15.26 -3.90
N ILE A 34 -1.67 15.87 -3.45
CA ILE A 34 -0.44 15.98 -4.26
C ILE A 34 0.10 14.59 -4.57
N LEU A 35 0.18 13.71 -3.57
CA LEU A 35 0.68 12.35 -3.74
C LEU A 35 -0.19 11.54 -4.70
N SER A 36 -1.52 11.66 -4.61
CA SER A 36 -2.46 11.02 -5.53
C SER A 36 -2.23 11.49 -6.98
N LEU A 37 -2.09 12.80 -7.20
CA LEU A 37 -1.83 13.35 -8.54
C LEU A 37 -0.51 12.84 -9.13
N VAL A 38 0.56 12.86 -8.32
CA VAL A 38 1.87 12.33 -8.72
C VAL A 38 1.77 10.84 -9.06
N MET A 39 1.03 10.06 -8.27
CA MET A 39 0.85 8.63 -8.52
C MET A 39 0.11 8.35 -9.82
N VAL A 40 -0.90 9.16 -10.18
CA VAL A 40 -1.57 9.06 -11.48
C VAL A 40 -0.58 9.26 -12.63
N VAL A 41 0.31 10.24 -12.53
CA VAL A 41 1.36 10.46 -13.54
C VAL A 41 2.32 9.27 -13.62
N VAL A 42 2.75 8.73 -12.47
CA VAL A 42 3.63 7.54 -12.41
C VAL A 42 2.96 6.34 -13.08
N ILE A 43 1.67 6.11 -12.83
CA ILE A 43 0.90 5.02 -13.46
C ILE A 43 0.87 5.20 -14.98
N LEU A 44 0.56 6.41 -15.47
CA LEU A 44 0.52 6.68 -16.92
C LEU A 44 1.87 6.42 -17.58
N VAL A 45 2.96 6.86 -16.96
CA VAL A 45 4.33 6.62 -17.45
C VAL A 45 4.64 5.12 -17.45
N ALA A 46 4.33 4.40 -16.37
CA ALA A 46 4.58 2.96 -16.25
C ALA A 46 3.80 2.14 -17.30
N VAL A 47 2.54 2.51 -17.55
CA VAL A 47 1.72 1.88 -18.60
C VAL A 47 2.29 2.16 -19.98
N PHE A 48 2.71 3.40 -20.26
CA PHE A 48 3.31 3.76 -21.53
C PHE A 48 4.63 3.00 -21.79
N ASP A 49 5.49 2.91 -20.79
CA ASP A 49 6.74 2.14 -20.84
C ASP A 49 6.46 0.65 -21.10
N LEU A 50 5.49 0.07 -20.40
CA LEU A 50 5.05 -1.30 -20.61
C LEU A 50 4.58 -1.55 -22.06
N ILE A 51 3.80 -0.63 -22.64
CA ILE A 51 3.33 -0.73 -24.03
C ILE A 51 4.52 -0.69 -25.01
N ILE A 52 5.50 0.19 -24.79
CA ILE A 52 6.70 0.28 -25.65
C ILE A 52 7.47 -1.03 -25.60
N ILE A 53 7.77 -1.53 -24.40
CA ILE A 53 8.55 -2.77 -24.21
C ILE A 53 7.81 -3.96 -24.85
N LEU A 54 6.51 -4.06 -24.63
CA LEU A 54 5.69 -5.13 -25.21
C LEU A 54 5.69 -5.07 -26.75
N SER A 55 5.53 -3.88 -27.31
CA SER A 55 5.51 -3.66 -28.76
C SER A 55 6.85 -4.04 -29.38
N GLN A 56 7.97 -3.56 -28.82
CA GLN A 56 9.31 -3.88 -29.32
C GLN A 56 9.56 -5.40 -29.34
N GLN A 57 9.20 -6.11 -28.27
CA GLN A 57 9.45 -7.54 -28.20
C GLN A 57 8.54 -8.37 -29.13
N LEU A 58 7.30 -7.92 -29.40
CA LEU A 58 6.41 -8.57 -30.37
C LEU A 58 6.91 -8.44 -31.81
N PHE A 59 7.44 -7.27 -32.19
CA PHE A 59 7.91 -7.03 -33.57
C PHE A 59 9.31 -7.58 -33.87
N VAL A 60 10.18 -7.75 -32.87
CA VAL A 60 11.57 -8.18 -33.06
C VAL A 60 11.75 -9.70 -33.10
N SER A 61 10.95 -10.49 -32.35
CA SER A 61 11.10 -11.97 -32.37
C SER A 61 9.82 -12.72 -32.01
N PRO A 62 8.93 -12.99 -32.98
CA PRO A 62 7.63 -13.65 -32.74
C PRO A 62 7.73 -15.07 -32.14
N LEU A 63 8.81 -15.81 -32.47
CA LEU A 63 8.96 -17.23 -32.10
C LEU A 63 9.68 -17.46 -30.76
N GLY A 64 10.27 -16.41 -30.15
CA GLY A 64 11.01 -16.48 -28.88
C GLY A 64 10.36 -15.75 -27.70
N PHE A 65 9.28 -14.99 -27.96
CA PHE A 65 8.61 -14.09 -27.01
C PHE A 65 8.24 -14.74 -25.67
N PHE A 66 7.68 -15.96 -25.69
CA PHE A 66 7.13 -16.60 -24.49
C PHE A 66 8.15 -17.38 -23.63
N ASN A 67 9.27 -17.82 -24.20
CA ASN A 67 10.12 -18.83 -23.53
C ASN A 67 11.26 -18.27 -22.66
N LYS A 68 11.65 -17.00 -22.81
CA LYS A 68 12.75 -16.41 -22.00
C LYS A 68 12.37 -15.18 -21.19
N ASN A 69 11.34 -14.43 -21.58
CA ASN A 69 11.09 -13.10 -21.01
C ASN A 69 9.75 -12.99 -20.26
N LEU A 70 8.95 -14.05 -20.16
CA LEU A 70 7.59 -13.98 -19.58
C LEU A 70 7.58 -13.51 -18.11
N PHE A 71 8.52 -13.99 -17.30
CA PHE A 71 8.65 -13.55 -15.90
C PHE A 71 9.05 -12.07 -15.77
N GLU A 72 9.88 -11.56 -16.69
CA GLU A 72 10.28 -10.16 -16.72
C GLU A 72 9.08 -9.27 -17.08
N PHE A 73 8.26 -9.69 -18.04
CA PHE A 73 7.00 -9.02 -18.34
C PHE A 73 6.02 -9.03 -17.17
N PHE A 74 5.79 -10.18 -16.54
CA PHE A 74 4.97 -10.22 -15.34
C PHE A 74 5.52 -9.29 -14.27
N GLY A 75 6.84 -9.16 -14.14
CA GLY A 75 7.48 -8.16 -13.31
C GLY A 75 7.03 -6.73 -13.62
N LEU A 76 7.04 -6.33 -14.89
CA LEU A 76 6.60 -5.00 -15.34
C LEU A 76 5.08 -4.79 -15.13
N PHE A 77 4.25 -5.78 -15.48
CA PHE A 77 2.80 -5.72 -15.21
C PHE A 77 2.51 -5.58 -13.71
N LEU A 78 3.21 -6.34 -12.87
CA LEU A 78 3.04 -6.29 -11.42
C LEU A 78 3.53 -4.97 -10.82
N ASN A 79 4.50 -4.27 -11.44
CA ASN A 79 4.87 -2.89 -11.06
C ASN A 79 3.69 -1.93 -11.26
N VAL A 80 2.97 -2.05 -12.39
CA VAL A 80 1.80 -1.21 -12.67
C VAL A 80 0.68 -1.48 -11.65
N LEU A 81 0.45 -2.76 -11.30
CA LEU A 81 -0.55 -3.12 -10.29
C LEU A 81 -0.22 -2.54 -8.91
N ILE A 82 1.05 -2.54 -8.48
CA ILE A 82 1.46 -1.90 -7.23
C ILE A 82 1.17 -0.40 -7.25
N ALA A 83 1.44 0.28 -8.37
CA ALA A 83 1.19 1.71 -8.48
C ALA A 83 -0.32 2.02 -8.37
N LEU A 84 -1.17 1.21 -9.00
CA LEU A 84 -2.63 1.30 -8.86
C LEU A 84 -3.07 1.05 -7.42
N GLU A 85 -2.50 0.06 -6.75
CA GLU A 85 -2.84 -0.29 -5.37
C GLU A 85 -2.42 0.80 -4.37
N ILE A 86 -1.27 1.44 -4.58
CA ILE A 86 -0.85 2.59 -3.79
C ILE A 86 -1.80 3.77 -4.02
N LEU A 87 -2.22 4.02 -5.27
CA LEU A 87 -3.21 5.07 -5.57
C LEU A 87 -4.55 4.79 -4.85
N GLU A 88 -4.99 3.54 -4.81
CA GLU A 88 -6.20 3.13 -4.09
C GLU A 88 -6.04 3.39 -2.58
N ASN A 89 -4.91 3.02 -1.98
CA ASN A 89 -4.59 3.32 -0.58
C ASN A 89 -4.66 4.82 -0.26
N ILE A 90 -4.04 5.66 -1.10
CA ILE A 90 -4.05 7.12 -0.93
C ILE A 90 -5.48 7.67 -1.08
N THR A 91 -6.23 7.17 -2.07
CA THR A 91 -7.61 7.62 -2.33
C THR A 91 -8.55 7.18 -1.21
N ALA A 92 -8.35 5.99 -0.65
CA ALA A 92 -9.09 5.49 0.50
C ALA A 92 -8.87 6.37 1.74
N TYR A 93 -7.62 6.81 1.96
CA TYR A 93 -7.30 7.78 3.00
C TYR A 93 -7.99 9.14 2.75
N LEU A 94 -7.95 9.66 1.52
CA LEU A 94 -8.65 10.91 1.15
C LEU A 94 -10.18 10.85 1.36
N ARG A 95 -10.80 9.68 1.23
CA ARG A 95 -12.26 9.51 1.39
C ARG A 95 -12.70 9.37 2.84
N LYS A 96 -11.94 8.65 3.66
CA LYS A 96 -12.35 8.32 5.03
C LYS A 96 -11.54 9.07 6.10
N HIS A 97 -10.49 9.80 5.72
CA HIS A 97 -9.52 10.43 6.63
C HIS A 97 -8.90 9.46 7.65
N VAL A 98 -8.87 8.17 7.32
CA VAL A 98 -8.23 7.13 8.13
C VAL A 98 -7.56 6.12 7.23
N VAL A 99 -6.35 5.72 7.62
CA VAL A 99 -5.63 4.62 6.97
C VAL A 99 -6.34 3.32 7.33
N GLN A 100 -6.88 2.64 6.32
CA GLN A 100 -7.51 1.35 6.52
C GLN A 100 -6.42 0.29 6.71
N VAL A 101 -6.18 -0.11 7.96
CA VAL A 101 -5.14 -1.09 8.31
C VAL A 101 -5.33 -2.41 7.55
N GLU A 102 -6.58 -2.81 7.29
CA GLU A 102 -6.91 -3.97 6.46
C GLU A 102 -6.34 -3.85 5.04
N LEU A 103 -6.49 -2.68 4.41
CA LEU A 103 -5.98 -2.41 3.06
C LEU A 103 -4.44 -2.46 3.02
N VAL A 104 -3.77 -1.90 4.03
CA VAL A 104 -2.29 -1.90 4.14
C VAL A 104 -1.73 -3.33 4.24
N ILE A 105 -2.41 -4.21 4.97
CA ILE A 105 -1.99 -5.61 5.11
C ILE A 105 -2.23 -6.39 3.82
N VAL A 106 -3.35 -6.15 3.14
CA VAL A 106 -3.64 -6.73 1.83
C VAL A 106 -2.58 -6.31 0.81
N THR A 107 -2.20 -5.04 0.78
CA THR A 107 -1.11 -4.55 -0.08
C THR A 107 0.24 -5.17 0.26
N SER A 108 0.51 -5.43 1.54
CA SER A 108 1.71 -6.15 1.96
C SER A 108 1.71 -7.61 1.47
N LEU A 109 0.56 -8.29 1.54
CA LEU A 109 0.40 -9.65 1.00
C LEU A 109 0.62 -9.69 -0.52
N ILE A 110 0.05 -8.73 -1.26
CA ILE A 110 0.21 -8.61 -2.71
C ILE A 110 1.69 -8.35 -3.07
N ALA A 111 2.38 -7.47 -2.33
CA ALA A 111 3.80 -7.20 -2.54
C ALA A 111 4.67 -8.46 -2.37
N VAL A 112 4.40 -9.29 -1.34
CA VAL A 112 5.11 -10.55 -1.15
C VAL A 112 4.73 -11.57 -2.22
N ALA A 113 3.44 -11.69 -2.58
CA ALA A 113 2.96 -12.58 -3.62
C ALA A 113 3.63 -12.28 -4.98
N ARG A 114 3.79 -11.00 -5.33
CA ARG A 114 4.54 -10.59 -6.52
C ARG A 114 5.98 -11.12 -6.52
N LYS A 115 6.67 -11.00 -5.38
CA LYS A 115 8.07 -11.47 -5.25
C LYS A 115 8.18 -12.99 -5.44
N ILE A 116 7.14 -13.73 -5.04
CA ILE A 116 7.02 -15.18 -5.27
C ILE A 116 6.75 -15.49 -6.75
N ILE A 117 5.85 -14.75 -7.42
CA ILE A 117 5.50 -14.98 -8.83
C ILE A 117 6.71 -14.82 -9.77
N ILE A 118 7.61 -13.88 -9.47
CA ILE A 118 8.79 -13.58 -10.31
C ILE A 118 10.01 -14.42 -9.88
N LEU A 119 9.89 -15.23 -8.83
CA LEU A 119 11.01 -15.97 -8.24
C LEU A 119 11.56 -17.05 -9.18
N ASP A 120 12.86 -17.01 -9.45
CA ASP A 120 13.56 -18.10 -10.15
C ASP A 120 14.05 -19.15 -9.14
N LEU A 121 13.29 -20.24 -9.02
CA LEU A 121 13.59 -21.36 -8.12
C LEU A 121 14.94 -22.03 -8.42
N LYS A 122 15.53 -21.84 -9.60
CA LYS A 122 16.85 -22.40 -9.92
C LYS A 122 18.00 -21.62 -9.32
N LYS A 123 17.77 -20.35 -8.96
CA LYS A 123 18.80 -19.42 -8.44
C LYS A 123 18.57 -19.01 -6.99
N THR A 124 17.42 -19.37 -6.42
CA THR A 124 17.02 -18.95 -5.08
C THR A 124 17.43 -19.99 -4.05
N GLU A 125 18.04 -19.57 -2.95
CA GLU A 125 18.39 -20.47 -1.85
C GLU A 125 17.14 -20.93 -1.10
N GLY A 126 17.16 -22.16 -0.57
CA GLY A 126 16.03 -22.72 0.19
C GLY A 126 15.64 -21.87 1.40
N ILE A 127 16.60 -21.16 2.01
CA ILE A 127 16.36 -20.27 3.15
C ILE A 127 15.48 -19.07 2.76
N ASP A 128 15.65 -18.52 1.56
CA ASP A 128 14.84 -17.40 1.06
C ASP A 128 13.38 -17.81 0.85
N ILE A 129 13.17 -19.04 0.35
CA ILE A 129 11.83 -19.61 0.15
C ILE A 129 11.13 -19.80 1.50
N ILE A 130 11.84 -20.31 2.51
CA ILE A 130 11.31 -20.46 3.87
C ILE A 130 10.99 -19.07 4.47
N GLY A 131 11.88 -18.08 4.28
CA GLY A 131 11.64 -16.71 4.72
C GLY A 131 10.39 -16.08 4.10
N LEU A 132 10.18 -16.28 2.79
CA LEU A 132 8.97 -15.84 2.09
C LEU A 132 7.71 -16.55 2.63
N ALA A 133 7.77 -17.86 2.85
CA ALA A 133 6.65 -18.63 3.41
C ALA A 133 6.26 -18.13 4.81
N LEU A 134 7.24 -17.88 5.68
CA LEU A 134 7.02 -17.31 7.00
C LEU A 134 6.44 -15.90 6.93
N ALA A 135 6.93 -15.05 6.03
CA ALA A 135 6.39 -13.70 5.83
C ALA A 135 4.91 -13.73 5.41
N VAL A 136 4.56 -14.57 4.42
CA VAL A 136 3.16 -14.76 3.99
C VAL A 136 2.30 -15.27 5.13
N PHE A 137 2.79 -16.24 5.90
CA PHE A 137 2.06 -16.78 7.05
C PHE A 137 1.80 -15.72 8.12
N SER A 138 2.82 -14.95 8.50
CA SER A 138 2.68 -13.86 9.48
C SER A 138 1.70 -12.79 9.02
N LEU A 139 1.77 -12.34 7.76
CA LEU A 139 0.84 -11.35 7.22
C LEU A 139 -0.59 -11.87 7.14
N SER A 140 -0.77 -13.14 6.74
CA SER A 140 -2.09 -13.78 6.70
C SER A 140 -2.71 -13.89 8.09
N LEU A 141 -1.89 -14.20 9.10
CA LEU A 141 -2.31 -14.24 10.50
C LEU A 141 -2.71 -12.84 11.00
N SER A 142 -1.92 -11.81 10.69
CA SER A 142 -2.26 -10.41 11.02
C SER A 142 -3.59 -9.98 10.40
N TYR A 143 -3.81 -10.32 9.12
CA TYR A 143 -5.08 -10.05 8.44
C TYR A 143 -6.26 -10.74 9.16
N TRP A 144 -6.13 -12.02 9.48
CA TRP A 144 -7.18 -12.77 10.18
C TRP A 144 -7.54 -12.17 11.55
N ILE A 145 -6.53 -11.78 12.34
CA ILE A 145 -6.74 -11.17 13.66
C ILE A 145 -7.50 -9.85 13.54
N ILE A 146 -7.08 -8.96 12.63
CA ILE A 146 -7.69 -7.64 12.45
C ILE A 146 -9.12 -7.77 11.91
N ARG A 147 -9.32 -8.64 10.92
CA ARG A 147 -10.65 -8.96 10.37
C ARG A 147 -11.61 -9.39 11.48
N LYS A 148 -11.20 -10.37 12.29
CA LYS A 148 -12.01 -10.90 13.39
C LYS A 148 -12.28 -9.85 14.48
N SER A 149 -11.32 -8.95 14.74
CA SER A 149 -11.50 -7.86 15.70
C SER A 149 -12.49 -6.81 15.21
N ASN A 150 -12.52 -6.51 13.91
CA ASN A 150 -13.46 -5.56 13.33
C ASN A 150 -14.89 -6.13 13.25
N GLU A 151 -15.03 -7.42 12.94
CA GLU A 151 -16.34 -8.11 12.94
C GLU A 151 -16.98 -8.06 14.34
N LYS A 152 -16.20 -8.31 15.40
CA LYS A 152 -16.71 -8.30 16.79
C LYS A 152 -17.11 -6.91 17.32
N ASN A 153 -16.64 -5.82 16.71
CA ASN A 153 -17.03 -4.46 17.09
C ASN A 153 -18.30 -3.95 16.37
N SER A 154 -18.85 -4.77 15.46
CA SER A 154 -20.07 -4.44 14.70
C SER A 154 -21.33 -5.17 15.21
N ASP A 155 -21.19 -5.98 16.27
CA ASP A 155 -22.27 -6.62 17.05
C ASP A 155 -22.42 -5.94 18.42
#